data_AF-A0A0G0GME0-F1
#
_entry.id   AF-A0A0G0GME0-F1
#
_cell.length_a   1.000
_cell.length_b   1.000
_cell.length_c   1.000
_cell.angle_alpha   90.00
_cell.angle_beta   90.00
_cell.angle_gamma   90.00
#
_symmetry.space_group_name_H-M   'P 1'
#
loop_
_entity.id
_entity.type
_entity.pdbx_description
1 polymer ?
#
loop_
_entity_poly.entity_id
_entity_poly.type
_entity_poly.pdbx_seq_one_letter_code
_entity_poly.pdbx_strand_id
1 'polypeptide(L)'
;MHKEKGKKEIILRGKTAVFIDWANVYGWKKSLKSEVDISILYKYLKSYKNIGEIYLYFGKDNHPKSEEFLNRAEKIGYKIITKPVKYILIENFETKKIYRRKCDFDMEVCIDVHKKVAENFESFVFFTGDGDFEPLYKLLVELKKQTIVVYTKGHLGREIWNMKNGIFKVELENLIDI
;
A
#
# COMPACT_ATOMS: atom_id res chain seq x y z
N MET A 1 -32.87 4.65 -10.98
CA MET A 1 -31.81 3.83 -11.60
C MET A 1 -30.54 3.99 -10.78
N HIS A 2 -30.27 3.07 -9.86
CA HIS A 2 -28.98 3.01 -9.19
C HIS A 2 -27.97 2.50 -10.22
N LYS A 3 -27.03 3.35 -10.65
CA LYS A 3 -25.81 2.86 -11.30
C LYS A 3 -25.14 1.93 -10.28
N GLU A 4 -25.05 0.64 -10.59
CA GLU A 4 -24.07 -0.21 -9.93
C GLU A 4 -22.72 0.49 -10.08
N LYS A 5 -22.14 0.96 -8.97
CA LYS A 5 -20.78 1.48 -8.98
C LYS A 5 -19.89 0.29 -9.37
N GLY A 6 -19.40 0.27 -10.60
CA GLY A 6 -18.45 -0.74 -11.06
C GLY A 6 -17.11 -0.57 -10.36
N LYS A 7 -16.32 -1.65 -10.32
CA LYS A 7 -14.94 -1.63 -9.82
C LYS A 7 -14.14 -0.53 -10.51
N LYS A 8 -13.29 0.19 -9.76
CA LYS A 8 -12.40 1.18 -10.38
C LYS A 8 -11.35 0.44 -11.19
N GLU A 9 -11.30 0.68 -12.49
CA GLU A 9 -10.32 0.04 -13.37
C GLU A 9 -9.00 0.82 -13.35
N ILE A 10 -7.90 0.11 -13.11
CA ILE A 10 -6.55 0.66 -13.19
C ILE A 10 -5.97 0.32 -14.56
N ILE A 11 -5.70 1.35 -15.37
CA ILE A 11 -5.09 1.16 -16.69
C ILE A 11 -3.58 0.99 -16.53
N LEU A 12 -3.04 -0.15 -16.99
CA LEU A 12 -1.63 -0.54 -16.84
C LEU A 12 -0.91 -0.52 -18.18
N ARG A 13 0.29 0.08 -18.25
CA ARG A 13 1.09 0.18 -19.48
C ARG A 13 1.81 -1.10 -19.87
N GLY A 14 1.98 -2.03 -18.93
CA GLY A 14 2.69 -3.28 -19.16
C GLY A 14 2.99 -3.97 -17.84
N LYS A 15 4.09 -4.73 -17.75
CA LYS A 15 4.40 -5.56 -16.57
C LYS A 15 4.40 -4.72 -15.28
N THR A 16 3.59 -5.12 -14.31
CA THR A 16 3.26 -4.31 -13.13
C THR A 16 3.62 -4.99 -11.82
N ALA A 17 4.19 -4.21 -10.91
CA ALA A 17 4.39 -4.58 -9.51
C ALA A 17 3.49 -3.73 -8.61
N VAL A 18 2.93 -4.35 -7.57
CA VAL A 18 2.06 -3.69 -6.60
C VAL A 18 2.71 -3.72 -5.23
N PHE A 19 2.68 -2.59 -4.53
CA PHE A 19 3.31 -2.38 -3.22
C PHE A 19 2.24 -1.92 -2.23
N ILE A 20 1.94 -2.77 -1.23
CA ILE A 20 0.85 -2.53 -0.27
C ILE A 20 1.44 -2.33 1.12
N ASP A 21 1.45 -1.08 1.58
CA ASP A 21 1.72 -0.78 2.99
C ASP A 21 0.45 -1.05 3.81
N TRP A 22 0.44 -2.16 4.53
CA TRP A 22 -0.74 -2.56 5.28
C TRP A 22 -1.08 -1.62 6.43
N ALA A 23 -0.12 -0.91 7.02
CA ALA A 23 -0.42 0.04 8.08
C ALA A 23 -1.26 1.21 7.53
N ASN A 24 -0.89 1.69 6.33
CA ASN A 24 -1.64 2.71 5.61
C ASN A 24 -3.02 2.19 5.15
N VAL A 25 -3.09 1.02 4.52
CA VAL A 25 -4.36 0.44 4.06
C VAL A 25 -5.31 0.12 5.21
N TYR A 26 -4.82 -0.44 6.31
CA TYR A 26 -5.64 -0.70 7.50
C TYR A 26 -6.20 0.61 8.08
N GLY A 27 -5.42 1.69 8.02
CA GLY A 27 -5.85 3.04 8.39
C GLY A 27 -7.04 3.57 7.59
N TRP A 28 -7.30 3.05 6.39
CA TRP A 28 -8.42 3.48 5.54
C TRP A 28 -9.79 3.00 6.03
N LYS A 29 -9.85 2.11 7.02
CA LYS A 29 -11.11 1.55 7.57
C LYS A 29 -12.17 2.60 7.85
N LYS A 30 -11.78 3.74 8.42
CA LYS A 30 -12.73 4.83 8.77
C LYS A 30 -13.32 5.49 7.54
N SER A 31 -12.49 5.77 6.52
CA SER A 31 -12.91 6.41 5.28
C SER A 31 -13.74 5.47 4.39
N LEU A 32 -13.39 4.18 4.38
CA LEU A 32 -14.11 3.14 3.64
C LEU A 32 -15.33 2.58 4.38
N LYS A 33 -15.53 2.96 5.65
CA LYS A 33 -16.55 2.41 6.57
C LYS A 33 -16.46 0.89 6.79
N SER A 34 -15.39 0.25 6.36
CA SER A 34 -15.11 -1.18 6.50
C SER A 34 -13.62 -1.44 6.33
N GLU A 35 -13.14 -2.55 6.89
CA GLU A 35 -11.77 -3.02 6.65
C GLU A 35 -11.65 -3.61 5.23
N VAL A 36 -10.48 -3.44 4.63
CA VAL A 36 -10.14 -4.11 3.36
C VAL A 36 -9.85 -5.58 3.66
N ASP A 37 -10.50 -6.50 2.94
CA ASP A 37 -10.16 -7.93 3.02
C ASP A 37 -9.02 -8.27 2.03
N ILE A 38 -7.95 -8.87 2.55
CA ILE A 38 -6.77 -9.24 1.75
C ILE A 38 -7.07 -10.24 0.62
N SER A 39 -8.06 -11.11 0.77
CA SER A 39 -8.43 -12.07 -0.28
C SER A 39 -9.18 -11.38 -1.40
N ILE A 40 -10.09 -10.46 -1.06
CA ILE A 40 -10.82 -9.64 -2.06
C ILE A 40 -9.84 -8.74 -2.80
N LEU A 41 -8.95 -8.05 -2.08
CA LEU A 41 -7.93 -7.19 -2.67
C LEU A 41 -6.99 -7.97 -3.60
N TYR A 42 -6.51 -9.14 -3.16
CA TYR A 42 -5.66 -9.98 -4.00
C TYR A 42 -6.38 -10.46 -5.26
N LYS A 43 -7.64 -10.91 -5.12
CA LYS A 43 -8.46 -11.36 -6.25
C LYS A 43 -8.67 -10.23 -7.28
N TYR A 44 -8.93 -9.02 -6.79
CA TYR A 44 -9.02 -7.82 -7.62
C TYR A 44 -7.71 -7.54 -8.37
N LEU A 45 -6.58 -7.52 -7.67
CA LEU A 45 -5.29 -7.26 -8.30
C LEU A 45 -4.90 -8.37 -9.29
N LYS A 46 -5.22 -9.63 -9.00
CA LYS A 46 -4.95 -10.76 -9.92
C LYS A 46 -5.86 -10.80 -11.13
N SER A 47 -6.97 -10.06 -11.18
CA SER A 47 -7.76 -9.96 -12.42
C SER A 47 -7.06 -9.19 -13.52
N TYR A 48 -6.02 -8.39 -13.18
CA TYR A 48 -5.20 -7.70 -14.16
C TYR A 48 -4.10 -8.62 -14.69
N LYS A 49 -4.15 -8.96 -15.98
CA LYS A 49 -3.16 -9.84 -16.65
C LYS A 49 -1.71 -9.36 -16.51
N ASN A 50 -1.50 -8.05 -16.40
CA ASN A 50 -0.18 -7.45 -16.39
C ASN A 50 0.44 -7.37 -14.98
N ILE A 51 -0.32 -7.65 -13.91
CA ILE A 51 0.21 -7.66 -12.55
C ILE A 51 0.98 -8.96 -12.31
N GLY A 52 2.31 -8.83 -12.23
CA GLY A 52 3.21 -9.95 -11.99
C GLY A 52 3.41 -10.24 -10.51
N GLU A 53 3.68 -9.20 -9.73
CA GLU A 53 4.05 -9.34 -8.31
C GLU A 53 3.22 -8.40 -7.43
N ILE A 54 2.76 -8.92 -6.29
CA ILE A 54 1.97 -8.18 -5.31
C ILE A 54 2.65 -8.31 -3.95
N TYR A 55 3.28 -7.24 -3.51
CA TYR A 55 3.97 -7.15 -2.23
C TYR A 55 3.02 -6.66 -1.14
N LEU A 56 3.09 -7.29 0.04
CA LEU A 56 2.38 -6.89 1.24
C LEU A 56 3.40 -6.63 2.36
N TYR A 57 3.49 -5.38 2.80
CA TYR A 57 4.38 -4.93 3.85
C TYR A 57 3.61 -4.89 5.16
N PHE A 58 4.05 -5.67 6.15
CA PHE A 58 3.32 -5.84 7.40
C PHE A 58 4.25 -5.92 8.61
N GLY A 59 4.01 -5.03 9.59
CA GLY A 59 4.74 -5.04 10.86
C GLY A 59 4.25 -6.16 11.77
N LYS A 60 5.11 -7.14 12.03
CA LYS A 60 4.85 -8.27 12.92
C LYS A 60 5.00 -7.85 14.38
N ASP A 61 3.99 -8.16 15.19
CA ASP A 61 4.04 -8.03 16.65
C ASP A 61 3.86 -9.41 17.29
N ASN A 62 3.94 -9.46 18.62
CA ASN A 62 3.90 -10.71 19.38
C ASN A 62 2.47 -11.26 19.55
N HIS A 63 1.44 -10.60 18.99
CA HIS A 63 0.07 -11.05 19.12
C HIS A 63 -0.22 -12.20 18.14
N PRO A 64 -0.92 -13.29 18.54
CA PRO A 64 -1.21 -14.43 17.65
C PRO A 64 -1.88 -14.05 16.32
N LYS A 65 -2.81 -13.09 16.36
CA LYS A 65 -3.44 -12.51 15.16
C LYS A 65 -2.45 -11.96 14.11
N SER A 66 -1.28 -11.49 14.53
CA SER A 66 -0.21 -11.02 13.63
C SER A 66 0.30 -12.18 12.77
N GLU A 67 0.56 -13.32 13.42
CA GLU A 67 1.00 -14.56 12.77
C GLU A 67 -0.10 -15.16 11.88
N GLU A 68 -1.35 -15.18 12.35
CA GLU A 68 -2.49 -15.65 11.57
C GLU A 68 -2.69 -14.82 10.30
N PHE A 69 -2.56 -13.50 10.39
CA PHE A 69 -2.66 -12.61 9.25
C PHE A 69 -1.58 -12.90 8.21
N LEU A 70 -0.31 -13.01 8.65
CA LEU A 70 0.82 -13.33 7.79
C LEU A 70 0.63 -14.68 7.08
N ASN A 71 0.28 -15.72 7.84
CA ASN A 71 0.01 -17.05 7.30
C ASN A 71 -1.14 -17.06 6.28
N ARG A 72 -2.19 -16.28 6.51
CA ARG A 72 -3.31 -16.14 5.57
C ARG A 72 -2.86 -15.42 4.29
N ALA A 73 -2.13 -14.32 4.42
CA ALA A 73 -1.63 -13.56 3.27
C ALA A 73 -0.66 -14.40 2.41
N GLU A 74 0.17 -15.23 3.04
CA GLU A 74 1.11 -16.11 2.33
C GLU A 74 0.35 -17.17 1.53
N LYS A 75 -0.64 -17.82 2.15
CA LYS A 75 -1.51 -18.80 1.48
C LYS A 75 -2.29 -18.21 0.31
N ILE A 76 -2.66 -16.93 0.38
CA ILE A 76 -3.33 -16.22 -0.72
C ILE A 76 -2.35 -15.99 -1.90
N GLY A 77 -1.06 -15.84 -1.63
CA GLY A 77 -0.01 -15.68 -2.63
C GLY A 77 0.66 -14.30 -2.67
N TYR A 78 0.51 -13.49 -1.61
CA TYR A 78 1.27 -12.25 -1.47
C TYR A 78 2.77 -12.52 -1.31
N LYS A 79 3.61 -11.64 -1.87
CA LYS A 79 5.02 -11.54 -1.48
C LYS A 79 5.12 -10.72 -0.20
N ILE A 80 5.28 -11.40 0.92
CA ILE A 80 5.25 -10.75 2.24
C ILE A 80 6.63 -10.21 2.58
N ILE A 81 6.66 -8.95 3.01
CA ILE A 81 7.82 -8.33 3.66
C ILE A 81 7.40 -7.95 5.07
N THR A 82 8.17 -8.40 6.07
CA THR A 82 7.83 -8.17 7.47
C THR A 82 9.02 -7.70 8.30
N LYS A 83 8.71 -6.94 9.35
CA LYS A 83 9.65 -6.45 10.35
C LYS A 83 8.99 -6.48 11.73
N PRO A 84 9.78 -6.65 12.80
CA PRO A 84 9.26 -6.50 14.15
C PRO A 84 8.84 -5.06 14.41
N VAL A 85 7.65 -4.88 14.97
CA VAL A 85 7.13 -3.60 15.42
C VAL A 85 7.94 -3.09 16.60
N LYS A 86 8.29 -1.79 16.59
CA LYS A 86 8.98 -1.12 17.70
C LYS A 86 7.98 -0.35 18.56
N TYR A 87 8.18 -0.41 19.86
CA TYR A 87 7.42 0.37 20.84
C TYR A 87 8.34 1.43 21.44
N ILE A 88 8.16 2.68 21.01
CA ILE A 88 8.98 3.80 21.45
C ILE A 88 8.30 4.45 22.65
N LEU A 89 8.99 4.51 23.79
CA LEU A 89 8.51 5.26 24.94
C LEU A 89 8.45 6.74 24.58
N ILE A 90 7.26 7.34 24.62
CA ILE A 90 7.06 8.77 24.31
C ILE A 90 6.82 9.60 25.57
N GLU A 91 6.21 9.00 26.60
CA GLU A 91 5.99 9.66 27.88
C GLU A 91 6.18 8.66 29.03
N ASN A 92 6.79 9.15 30.11
CA ASN A 92 7.07 8.38 31.31
C ASN A 92 6.56 9.15 32.53
N PHE A 93 5.43 8.73 33.06
CA PHE A 93 4.87 9.21 34.33
C PHE A 93 5.25 8.25 35.46
N GLU A 94 5.22 8.72 36.70
CA GLU A 94 5.53 7.91 37.89
C GLU A 94 4.71 6.61 37.95
N THR A 95 3.47 6.62 37.45
CA THR A 95 2.55 5.48 37.50
C THR A 95 2.27 4.84 36.13
N LYS A 96 2.77 5.41 35.03
CA LYS A 96 2.40 4.95 33.68
C LYS A 96 3.46 5.29 32.64
N LYS A 97 3.77 4.31 31.78
CA LYS A 97 4.57 4.49 30.57
C LYS A 97 3.66 4.48 29.34
N ILE A 98 3.80 5.45 28.47
CA ILE A 98 3.07 5.53 27.19
C ILE A 98 4.03 5.22 26.06
N TYR A 99 3.72 4.17 25.31
CA TYR A 99 4.51 3.74 24.16
C TYR A 99 3.77 4.05 22.87
N ARG A 100 4.51 4.52 21.87
CA ARG A 100 4.05 4.67 20.50
C ARG A 100 4.54 3.50 19.66
N ARG A 101 3.61 2.84 18.99
CA ARG A 101 3.88 1.81 17.98
C ARG A 101 4.50 2.48 16.74
N LYS A 102 5.67 2.02 16.30
CA LYS A 102 6.32 2.44 15.04
C LYS A 102 6.75 1.23 14.22
N CYS A 103 6.43 1.25 12.93
CA CYS A 103 6.87 0.27 11.95
C CYS A 103 6.63 0.83 10.54
N ASP A 104 7.62 1.52 9.98
CA ASP A 104 7.64 1.99 8.59
C ASP A 104 8.30 0.95 7.67
N PHE A 105 7.98 1.04 6.38
CA PHE A 105 8.52 0.17 5.33
C PHE A 105 9.09 0.97 4.15
N ASP A 106 9.29 2.29 4.32
CA ASP A 106 9.63 3.19 3.21
C ASP A 106 10.90 2.74 2.48
N MET A 107 11.91 2.32 3.26
CA MET A 107 13.17 1.81 2.71
C MET A 107 13.02 0.47 1.99
N GLU A 108 12.23 -0.48 2.51
CA GLU A 108 12.05 -1.78 1.88
C GLU A 108 11.24 -1.66 0.60
N VAL A 109 10.19 -0.82 0.64
CA VAL A 109 9.43 -0.47 -0.55
C VAL A 109 10.36 0.16 -1.59
N CYS A 110 11.20 1.14 -1.21
CA CYS A 110 12.18 1.75 -2.12
C CYS A 110 13.13 0.72 -2.73
N ILE A 111 13.68 -0.18 -1.92
CA ILE A 111 14.61 -1.24 -2.37
C ILE A 111 13.93 -2.20 -3.33
N ASP A 112 12.72 -2.66 -3.01
CA ASP A 112 12.01 -3.62 -3.85
C ASP A 112 11.51 -2.98 -5.15
N VAL A 113 11.08 -1.71 -5.11
CA VAL A 113 10.81 -0.90 -6.31
C VAL A 113 12.05 -0.80 -7.18
N HIS A 114 13.21 -0.50 -6.61
CA HIS A 114 14.48 -0.43 -7.35
C HIS A 114 14.81 -1.77 -8.04
N LYS A 115 14.64 -2.91 -7.35
CA LYS A 115 14.82 -4.24 -7.96
C LYS A 115 13.85 -4.45 -9.14
N LYS A 116 12.58 -4.07 -8.99
CA LYS A 116 11.59 -4.20 -10.07
C LYS A 116 11.90 -3.29 -11.26
N VAL A 117 12.45 -2.10 -11.02
CA VAL A 117 12.98 -1.22 -12.10
C VAL A 117 14.09 -1.94 -12.88
N ALA A 118 15.04 -2.56 -12.19
CA ALA A 118 16.13 -3.33 -12.83
C ALA A 118 15.61 -4.56 -13.60
N GLU A 119 14.50 -5.14 -13.17
CA GLU A 119 13.80 -6.24 -13.86
C GLU A 119 12.84 -5.77 -14.98
N ASN A 120 12.96 -4.51 -15.41
CA ASN A 120 12.18 -3.90 -16.49
C ASN A 120 10.66 -3.89 -16.28
N PHE A 121 10.18 -3.82 -15.03
CA PHE A 121 8.77 -3.51 -14.78
C PHE A 121 8.44 -2.11 -15.32
N GLU A 122 7.24 -1.96 -15.87
CA GLU A 122 6.80 -0.74 -16.57
C GLU A 122 5.82 0.09 -15.74
N SER A 123 5.03 -0.58 -14.89
CA SER A 123 4.06 0.08 -14.02
C SER A 123 4.24 -0.31 -12.56
N PHE A 124 3.98 0.65 -11.67
CA PHE A 124 4.17 0.53 -10.23
C PHE A 124 2.91 1.07 -9.56
N VAL A 125 2.23 0.20 -8.81
CA VAL A 125 1.00 0.54 -8.08
C VAL A 125 1.29 0.58 -6.59
N PHE A 126 0.99 1.69 -5.94
CA PHE A 126 1.25 1.93 -4.53
C PHE A 126 -0.06 2.06 -3.77
N PHE A 127 -0.30 1.19 -2.80
CA PHE A 127 -1.40 1.31 -1.84
C PHE A 127 -0.91 2.02 -0.59
N THR A 128 -0.56 3.29 -0.77
CA THR A 128 -0.16 4.22 0.27
C THR A 128 -0.27 5.63 -0.31
N GLY A 129 -0.76 6.57 0.48
CA GLY A 129 -0.73 7.98 0.13
C GLY A 129 0.26 8.75 0.99
N ASP A 130 1.25 8.09 1.59
CA ASP A 130 2.26 8.76 2.42
C ASP A 130 3.14 9.70 1.57
N GLY A 131 3.24 10.96 2.00
CA GLY A 131 3.97 12.01 1.30
C GLY A 131 5.46 11.74 1.19
N ASP A 132 6.03 10.93 2.08
CA ASP A 132 7.46 10.59 2.10
C ASP A 132 7.91 9.80 0.86
N PHE A 133 6.96 9.22 0.10
CA PHE A 133 7.25 8.57 -1.19
C PHE A 133 7.38 9.53 -2.39
N GLU A 134 7.14 10.83 -2.23
CA GLU A 134 7.24 11.82 -3.32
C GLU A 134 8.58 11.74 -4.09
N PRO A 135 9.76 11.63 -3.43
CA PRO A 135 11.03 11.48 -4.13
C PRO A 135 11.10 10.20 -4.99
N LEU A 136 10.58 9.08 -4.50
CA LEU A 136 10.52 7.82 -5.25
C LEU A 136 9.64 7.96 -6.49
N TYR A 137 8.49 8.61 -6.36
CA TYR A 137 7.58 8.83 -7.49
C TYR A 137 8.19 9.75 -8.54
N LYS A 138 8.91 10.81 -8.15
CA LYS A 138 9.68 11.66 -9.07
C LYS A 138 10.70 10.84 -9.86
N LEU A 139 11.48 9.99 -9.19
CA LEU A 139 12.45 9.10 -9.85
C LEU A 139 11.76 8.16 -10.86
N LEU A 140 10.64 7.53 -10.50
CA LEU A 140 9.92 6.65 -11.42
C LEU A 140 9.42 7.39 -12.66
N VAL A 141 8.94 8.62 -12.50
CA VAL A 141 8.52 9.50 -13.61
C VAL A 141 9.69 9.84 -14.52
N GLU A 142 10.84 10.20 -13.97
CA GLU A 142 12.08 10.46 -14.74
C GLU A 142 12.51 9.22 -15.54
N LEU A 143 12.38 8.04 -14.94
CA LEU A 143 12.63 6.74 -15.59
C LEU A 143 11.50 6.30 -16.53
N LYS A 144 10.51 7.17 -16.79
CA LYS A 144 9.35 6.94 -17.67
C LYS A 144 8.48 5.74 -17.25
N LYS A 145 8.54 5.35 -15.97
CA LYS A 145 7.72 4.28 -15.39
C LYS A 145 6.34 4.82 -15.00
N GLN A 146 5.30 4.04 -15.30
CA GLN A 146 3.95 4.41 -14.88
C GLN A 146 3.84 4.28 -13.36
N THR A 147 3.51 5.37 -12.69
CA THR A 147 3.35 5.41 -11.23
C THR A 147 1.90 5.66 -10.89
N ILE A 148 1.29 4.74 -10.16
CA ILE A 148 -0.13 4.79 -9.79
C ILE A 148 -0.22 4.75 -8.27
N VAL A 149 -0.83 5.78 -7.68
CA VAL A 149 -1.00 5.92 -6.24
C VAL A 149 -2.47 5.71 -5.90
N VAL A 150 -2.74 4.64 -5.18
CA VAL A 150 -4.07 4.28 -4.69
C VAL A 150 -4.21 4.79 -3.26
N TYR A 151 -5.27 5.52 -2.99
CA TYR A 151 -5.52 6.14 -1.69
C TYR A 151 -7.01 6.20 -1.38
N THR A 152 -7.39 6.61 -0.16
CA THR A 152 -8.78 6.90 0.20
C THR A 152 -8.92 8.34 0.69
N LYS A 153 -10.14 8.88 0.71
CA LYS A 153 -10.39 10.26 1.12
C LYS A 153 -9.67 10.61 2.44
N GLY A 154 -8.86 11.67 2.40
CA GLY A 154 -8.10 12.17 3.56
C GLY A 154 -6.78 11.43 3.83
N HIS A 155 -6.41 10.44 3.01
CA HIS A 155 -5.19 9.65 3.14
C HIS A 155 -4.22 9.86 1.96
N LEU A 156 -4.16 11.07 1.41
CA LEU A 156 -3.15 11.46 0.42
C LEU A 156 -2.34 12.65 0.95
N GLY A 157 -1.03 12.44 1.09
CA GLY A 157 -0.05 13.44 1.50
C GLY A 157 -0.07 14.64 0.58
N ARG A 158 0.24 15.81 1.13
CA ARG A 158 0.15 17.09 0.41
C ARG A 158 1.16 17.15 -0.73
N GLU A 159 2.31 16.53 -0.53
CA GLU A 159 3.41 16.37 -1.48
C GLU A 159 2.89 15.68 -2.73
N ILE A 160 2.27 14.49 -2.57
CA ILE A 160 1.67 13.73 -3.67
C ILE A 160 0.49 14.48 -4.27
N TRP A 161 -0.37 15.10 -3.44
CA TRP A 161 -1.49 15.91 -3.93
C TRP A 161 -1.02 17.00 -4.90
N ASN A 162 0.11 17.66 -4.59
CA ASN A 162 0.67 18.74 -5.40
C ASN A 162 1.34 18.26 -6.70
N MET A 163 1.65 16.97 -6.86
CA MET A 163 2.17 16.41 -8.10
C MET A 163 1.09 16.44 -9.19
N LYS A 164 1.06 17.48 -10.03
CA LYS A 164 0.01 17.66 -11.06
C LYS A 164 0.15 16.71 -12.25
N ASN A 165 1.36 16.26 -12.55
CA ASN A 165 1.68 15.43 -13.71
C ASN A 165 2.60 14.26 -13.32
N GLY A 166 2.69 13.25 -14.18
CA GLY A 166 3.62 12.13 -14.06
C GLY A 166 3.10 10.93 -13.28
N ILE A 167 2.14 11.13 -12.37
CA ILE A 167 1.52 10.05 -11.60
C ILE A 167 0.01 9.98 -11.85
N PHE A 168 -0.55 8.78 -11.70
CA PHE A 168 -1.99 8.54 -11.68
C PHE A 168 -2.45 8.41 -10.24
N LYS A 169 -3.45 9.19 -9.83
CA LYS A 169 -4.01 9.15 -8.47
C LYS A 169 -5.38 8.48 -8.54
N VAL A 170 -5.54 7.38 -7.82
CA VAL A 170 -6.77 6.57 -7.80
C VAL A 170 -7.35 6.62 -6.39
N GLU A 171 -8.42 7.39 -6.22
CA GLU A 171 -9.16 7.40 -4.95
C GLU A 171 -10.09 6.20 -4.89
N LEU A 172 -10.04 5.41 -3.82
CA LEU A 172 -11.08 4.44 -3.47
C LEU A 172 -12.07 5.11 -2.53
N GLU A 173 -13.33 5.15 -2.92
CA GLU A 173 -14.43 5.71 -2.13
C GLU A 173 -15.07 4.65 -1.24
N ASN A 174 -15.06 3.39 -1.70
CA ASN A 174 -15.74 2.29 -1.04
C ASN A 174 -15.19 0.93 -1.51
N LEU A 175 -15.55 -0.15 -0.81
CA LEU A 175 -15.03 -1.49 -1.12
C LEU A 175 -15.55 -2.09 -2.43
N ILE A 176 -16.61 -1.56 -3.05
CA ILE A 176 -17.05 -2.02 -4.39
C ILE A 176 -16.04 -1.61 -5.48
N ASP A 177 -15.18 -0.64 -5.17
CA ASP A 177 -14.16 -0.16 -6.09
C ASP A 177 -13.07 -1.21 -6.31
N ILE A 178 -13.01 -2.26 -5.46
CA ILE A 178 -12.12 -3.43 -5.53
C ILE A 178 -12.87 -4.75 -5.75
#